data_AF-A0A7S1QM14-F1
#
_entry.id   AF-A0A7S1QM14-F1
#
_cell.length_a   1.000
_cell.length_b   1.000
_cell.length_c   1.000
_cell.angle_alpha   90.00
_cell.angle_beta   90.00
_cell.angle_gamma   90.00
#
_symmetry.space_group_name_H-M   'P 1'
#
loop_
_entity.id
_entity.type
_entity.pdbx_description
1 polymer ?
#
loop_
_entity_poly.entity_id
_entity_poly.type
_entity_poly.pdbx_seq_one_letter_code
_entity_poly.pdbx_strand_id
1 'polypeptide(L)'
;LAGFLAQSYDALKHARAMSVIGALDAEDIETVNELNEGQARVLALAESGHNLFIAGVAGTGKTELIKRIRVLLQSKRLSVGMTATTGLAATNIGGVTFHSFVGLSRTGEVRRLKKLKTLDTLIVDEVSMLDYTAIARLDTTLRELRGDGRPFGGLQIIFAGDPLQLESIAPRDQVKLGDGRTAEVSRKRRGAPTHRLFFEAPVFREHVLCVALTQQVRQANDTSFTEGLNQLRSGVWPSIFDSIITHVPEGAPPAEDAMLLLARNADVAKVNADKLAELQTEAVAFEPLPQPASLTGSWTRSLVLQVPDDFDGNACVDNVYLTLQQRISTLRPADVVGYRYLEDGFVLRVRLPEGDAKTAKAIADRFGSIVAAMDAVCAQPVKVLDVNGDGSTLVPPEVEEVFTAMLRDHPVATRLELKEGAKVML
;
A
#
# COMPACT_ATOMS: atom_id res chain seq x y z
N LEU A 1 -5.65 19.50 36.58
CA LEU A 1 -5.34 19.16 35.18
C LEU A 1 -6.38 19.68 34.19
N ALA A 2 -7.69 19.39 34.34
CA ALA A 2 -8.74 19.88 33.44
C ALA A 2 -8.80 21.43 33.33
N GLY A 3 -8.58 22.16 34.43
CA GLY A 3 -8.53 23.63 34.42
C GLY A 3 -7.25 24.24 33.84
N PHE A 4 -6.12 23.49 33.82
CA PHE A 4 -4.85 23.96 33.26
C PHE A 4 -4.81 23.82 31.71
N LEU A 5 -5.59 22.86 31.19
CA LEU A 5 -5.74 22.62 29.75
C LEU A 5 -6.72 23.58 29.09
N ALA A 6 -7.75 24.07 29.79
CA ALA A 6 -8.75 24.98 29.23
C ALA A 6 -8.20 26.38 28.91
N GLN A 7 -7.37 26.96 29.79
CA GLN A 7 -6.81 28.31 29.57
C GLN A 7 -5.67 28.35 28.54
N SER A 8 -4.98 27.23 28.32
CA SER A 8 -3.91 27.14 27.31
C SER A 8 -4.46 26.92 25.89
N TYR A 9 -5.68 26.38 25.77
CA TYR A 9 -6.28 25.95 24.50
C TYR A 9 -6.87 27.10 23.66
N ASP A 10 -7.50 28.10 24.31
CA ASP A 10 -8.08 29.25 23.59
C ASP A 10 -7.01 30.21 23.04
N ALA A 11 -5.86 30.33 23.71
CA ALA A 11 -4.72 31.10 23.20
C ALA A 11 -4.02 30.41 22.01
N LEU A 12 -4.03 29.07 21.96
CA LEU A 12 -3.46 28.26 20.86
C LEU A 12 -4.37 28.22 19.63
N LYS A 13 -5.70 28.30 19.81
CA LYS A 13 -6.71 28.30 18.74
C LYS A 13 -6.53 29.45 17.74
N HIS A 14 -6.19 30.65 18.19
CA HIS A 14 -6.12 31.84 17.32
C HIS A 14 -4.71 32.14 16.80
N ALA A 15 -3.65 31.77 17.53
CA ALA A 15 -2.28 32.11 17.14
C ALA A 15 -1.68 31.16 16.07
N ARG A 16 -2.06 29.87 16.05
CA ARG A 16 -1.44 28.86 15.17
C ARG A 16 -2.20 28.55 13.88
N ALA A 17 -3.52 28.74 13.85
CA ALA A 17 -4.30 28.64 12.62
C ALA A 17 -3.84 29.69 11.57
N MET A 18 -3.39 30.86 12.04
CA MET A 18 -2.95 31.96 11.18
C MET A 18 -1.51 31.83 10.65
N SER A 19 -0.62 31.07 11.31
CA SER A 19 0.78 30.92 10.85
C SER A 19 0.94 29.88 9.73
N VAL A 20 -0.08 29.04 9.50
CA VAL A 20 -0.10 27.98 8.48
C VAL A 20 -0.50 28.53 7.09
N ILE A 21 -1.19 29.67 7.04
CA ILE A 21 -1.75 30.26 5.81
C ILE A 21 -0.67 30.84 4.88
N GLY A 22 0.51 31.18 5.42
CA GLY A 22 1.55 31.88 4.65
C GLY A 22 2.38 31.02 3.68
N ALA A 23 2.19 29.69 3.67
CA ALA A 23 3.06 28.75 2.95
C ALA A 23 2.31 27.73 2.07
N LEU A 24 1.01 27.94 1.85
CA LEU A 24 0.14 27.03 1.10
C LEU A 24 -0.29 27.67 -0.23
N ASP A 25 -0.47 26.84 -1.26
CA ASP A 25 -1.08 27.28 -2.52
C ASP A 25 -2.59 27.55 -2.33
N ALA A 26 -3.19 28.37 -3.20
CA ALA A 26 -4.57 28.85 -3.01
C ALA A 26 -5.64 27.75 -2.91
N GLU A 27 -5.44 26.59 -3.54
CA GLU A 27 -6.33 25.41 -3.42
C GLU A 27 -6.21 24.71 -2.06
N ASP A 28 -5.05 24.77 -1.41
CA ASP A 28 -4.81 24.17 -0.07
C ASP A 28 -5.35 25.06 1.06
N ILE A 29 -5.59 26.35 0.80
CA ILE A 29 -6.10 27.32 1.78
C ILE A 29 -7.62 27.19 1.99
N GLU A 30 -8.39 26.84 0.95
CA GLU A 30 -9.85 26.67 1.06
C GLU A 30 -10.26 25.49 1.94
N THR A 31 -9.42 24.46 2.08
CA THR A 31 -9.73 23.27 2.89
C THR A 31 -9.51 23.48 4.39
N VAL A 32 -8.72 24.47 4.83
CA VAL A 32 -8.30 24.61 6.24
C VAL A 32 -9.39 25.21 7.16
N ASN A 33 -10.43 25.87 6.62
CA ASN A 33 -11.24 26.80 7.41
C ASN A 33 -12.42 26.23 8.23
N GLU A 34 -12.68 24.92 8.27
CA GLU A 34 -13.73 24.36 9.15
C GLU A 34 -13.31 23.05 9.83
N LEU A 35 -12.46 23.13 10.85
CA LEU A 35 -12.15 22.00 11.74
C LEU A 35 -13.03 22.04 12.99
N ASN A 36 -13.65 20.91 13.34
CA ASN A 36 -14.32 20.79 14.63
C ASN A 36 -13.33 20.65 15.80
N GLU A 37 -13.82 20.82 17.03
CA GLU A 37 -13.00 20.76 18.25
C GLU A 37 -12.21 19.44 18.37
N GLY A 38 -12.85 18.31 18.03
CA GLY A 38 -12.22 17.00 18.05
C GLY A 38 -11.05 16.90 17.06
N GLN A 39 -11.26 17.37 15.83
CA GLN A 39 -10.24 17.38 14.78
C GLN A 39 -9.08 18.34 15.14
N ALA A 40 -9.38 19.52 15.67
CA ALA A 40 -8.36 20.47 16.13
C ALA A 40 -7.51 19.91 17.27
N ARG A 41 -8.14 19.19 18.23
CA ARG A 41 -7.43 18.50 19.31
C ARG A 41 -6.49 17.41 18.78
N VAL A 42 -6.92 16.63 17.78
CA VAL A 42 -6.07 15.61 17.15
C VAL A 42 -4.85 16.25 16.49
N LEU A 43 -5.03 17.34 15.72
CA LEU A 43 -3.92 18.04 15.07
C LEU A 43 -2.88 18.53 16.09
N ALA A 44 -3.31 19.14 17.19
CA ALA A 44 -2.41 19.61 18.24
C ALA A 44 -1.61 18.46 18.91
N LEU A 45 -2.27 17.32 19.15
CA LEU A 45 -1.61 16.14 19.72
C LEU A 45 -0.61 15.53 18.74
N ALA A 46 -0.97 15.46 17.45
CA ALA A 46 -0.11 14.96 16.39
C ALA A 46 1.12 15.85 16.20
N GLU A 47 0.92 17.18 16.17
CA GLU A 47 1.99 18.18 16.12
C GLU A 47 2.97 18.06 17.29
N SER A 48 2.47 17.64 18.45
CA SER A 48 3.27 17.46 19.67
C SER A 48 3.99 16.10 19.74
N GLY A 49 3.89 15.26 18.70
CA GLY A 49 4.60 13.99 18.62
C GLY A 49 3.96 12.82 19.39
N HIS A 50 2.70 12.93 19.82
CA HIS A 50 2.03 11.82 20.51
C HIS A 50 1.68 10.69 19.54
N ASN A 51 1.76 9.45 20.02
CA ASN A 51 1.14 8.32 19.34
C ASN A 51 -0.37 8.38 19.53
N LEU A 52 -1.12 8.24 18.45
CA LEU A 52 -2.56 8.49 18.44
C LEU A 52 -3.35 7.35 17.84
N PHE A 53 -4.55 7.16 18.35
CA PHE A 53 -5.61 6.42 17.69
C PHE A 53 -6.81 7.33 17.48
N ILE A 54 -7.05 7.68 16.21
CA ILE A 54 -8.19 8.48 15.77
C ILE A 54 -9.33 7.51 15.49
N ALA A 55 -10.15 7.28 16.52
CA ALA A 55 -11.36 6.48 16.41
C ALA A 55 -12.51 7.32 15.85
N GLY A 56 -13.44 6.71 15.15
CA GLY A 56 -14.67 7.41 14.75
C GLY A 56 -15.48 6.58 13.77
N VAL A 57 -16.78 6.85 13.72
CA VAL A 57 -17.69 6.22 12.76
C VAL A 57 -17.37 6.64 11.33
N ALA A 58 -17.89 5.91 10.34
CA ALA A 58 -17.84 6.32 8.94
C ALA A 58 -18.47 7.72 8.80
N GLY A 59 -17.83 8.61 8.03
CA GLY A 59 -18.34 9.97 7.78
C GLY A 59 -17.87 11.06 8.75
N THR A 60 -17.04 10.74 9.75
CA THR A 60 -16.46 11.71 10.73
C THR A 60 -15.25 12.50 10.21
N GLY A 61 -14.84 12.29 8.96
CA GLY A 61 -13.71 13.00 8.35
C GLY A 61 -12.32 12.51 8.76
N LYS A 62 -12.17 11.28 9.28
CA LYS A 62 -10.87 10.69 9.66
C LYS A 62 -9.82 10.76 8.54
N THR A 63 -10.19 10.30 7.34
CA THR A 63 -9.31 10.25 6.16
C THR A 63 -8.84 11.64 5.75
N GLU A 64 -9.70 12.65 5.84
CA GLU A 64 -9.34 14.03 5.56
C GLU A 64 -8.42 14.61 6.65
N LEU A 65 -8.71 14.30 7.92
CA LEU A 65 -7.88 14.71 9.05
C LEU A 65 -6.45 14.17 8.96
N ILE A 66 -6.26 12.91 8.60
CA ILE A 66 -4.90 12.35 8.47
C ILE A 66 -4.11 12.95 7.29
N LYS A 67 -4.78 13.36 6.21
CA LYS A 67 -4.14 14.13 5.12
C LYS A 67 -3.65 15.49 5.62
N ARG A 68 -4.46 16.18 6.43
CA ARG A 68 -4.06 17.46 7.05
C ARG A 68 -2.91 17.29 8.02
N ILE A 69 -2.90 16.22 8.82
CA ILE A 69 -1.77 15.90 9.71
C ILE A 69 -0.49 15.72 8.89
N ARG A 70 -0.54 14.99 7.77
CA ARG A 70 0.60 14.83 6.87
C ARG A 70 1.14 16.19 6.41
N VAL A 71 0.28 17.07 5.87
CA VAL A 71 0.68 18.41 5.40
C VAL A 71 1.31 19.22 6.54
N LEU A 72 0.67 19.22 7.71
CA LEU A 72 1.16 19.92 8.90
C LEU A 72 2.57 19.43 9.31
N LEU A 73 2.79 18.12 9.42
CA LEU A 73 4.08 17.57 9.83
C LEU A 73 5.15 17.77 8.75
N GLN A 74 4.79 17.67 7.47
CA GLN A 74 5.70 17.96 6.36
C GLN A 74 6.12 19.43 6.31
N SER A 75 5.24 20.38 6.66
CA SER A 75 5.61 21.81 6.79
C SER A 75 6.70 22.04 7.85
N LYS A 76 6.83 21.12 8.81
CA LYS A 76 7.88 21.09 9.83
C LYS A 76 9.11 20.27 9.43
N ARG A 77 9.20 19.88 8.15
CA ARG A 77 10.28 19.06 7.58
C ARG A 77 10.39 17.66 8.19
N LEU A 78 9.29 17.12 8.72
CA LEU A 78 9.23 15.75 9.20
C LEU A 78 8.87 14.80 8.06
N SER A 79 9.50 13.62 8.07
CA SER A 79 9.23 12.54 7.14
C SER A 79 8.00 11.74 7.59
N VAL A 80 6.96 11.73 6.74
CA VAL A 80 5.67 11.10 7.05
C VAL A 80 5.37 9.96 6.08
N GLY A 81 5.14 8.76 6.62
CA GLY A 81 4.68 7.59 5.87
C GLY A 81 3.17 7.50 5.91
N MET A 82 2.52 7.55 4.74
CA MET A 82 1.07 7.32 4.61
C MET A 82 0.80 5.86 4.27
N THR A 83 0.06 5.17 5.13
CA THR A 83 -0.32 3.77 4.91
C THR A 83 -1.77 3.49 5.25
N ALA A 84 -2.33 2.46 4.61
CA ALA A 84 -3.62 1.88 4.98
C ALA A 84 -3.57 0.35 4.89
N THR A 85 -4.57 -0.35 5.41
CA THR A 85 -4.57 -1.83 5.39
C THR A 85 -4.94 -2.43 4.04
N THR A 86 -5.70 -1.72 3.20
CA THR A 86 -6.10 -2.15 1.84
C THR A 86 -5.55 -1.23 0.76
N GLY A 87 -5.46 -1.74 -0.49
CA GLY A 87 -4.97 -0.97 -1.64
C GLY A 87 -5.83 0.27 -1.92
N LEU A 88 -7.16 0.09 -1.98
CA LEU A 88 -8.09 1.19 -2.24
C LEU A 88 -8.02 2.29 -1.16
N ALA A 89 -7.96 1.91 0.13
CA ALA A 89 -7.79 2.86 1.22
C ALA A 89 -6.44 3.59 1.13
N ALA A 90 -5.37 2.88 0.76
CA ALA A 90 -4.05 3.46 0.61
C ALA A 90 -3.99 4.49 -0.53
N THR A 91 -4.61 4.18 -1.68
CA THR A 91 -4.73 5.11 -2.80
C THR A 91 -5.50 6.38 -2.38
N ASN A 92 -6.59 6.23 -1.64
CA ASN A 92 -7.42 7.35 -1.17
C ASN A 92 -6.64 8.37 -0.31
N ILE A 93 -5.57 7.95 0.37
CA ILE A 93 -4.72 8.80 1.20
C ILE A 93 -3.38 9.18 0.54
N GLY A 94 -3.19 8.84 -0.74
CA GLY A 94 -1.94 9.06 -1.47
C GLY A 94 -0.76 8.33 -0.82
N GLY A 95 -0.99 7.08 -0.39
CA GLY A 95 -0.04 6.24 0.31
C GLY A 95 0.09 4.84 -0.33
N VAL A 96 0.62 3.90 0.45
CA VAL A 96 0.75 2.48 0.05
C VAL A 96 0.19 1.59 1.14
N THR A 97 0.00 0.29 0.88
CA THR A 97 -0.46 -0.61 1.94
C THR A 97 0.57 -0.69 3.06
N PHE A 98 0.09 -0.81 4.31
CA PHE A 98 0.94 -0.97 5.49
C PHE A 98 1.93 -2.14 5.30
N HIS A 99 1.41 -3.28 4.82
CA HIS A 99 2.19 -4.47 4.48
C HIS A 99 3.34 -4.16 3.51
N SER A 100 3.07 -3.43 2.42
CA SER A 100 4.09 -3.02 1.46
C SER A 100 5.07 -2.03 2.07
N PHE A 101 4.60 -1.07 2.87
CA PHE A 101 5.47 -0.03 3.44
C PHE A 101 6.51 -0.62 4.40
N VAL A 102 6.06 -1.47 5.34
CA VAL A 102 6.93 -2.05 6.38
C VAL A 102 7.57 -3.38 5.93
N GLY A 103 7.15 -3.93 4.79
CA GLY A 103 7.56 -5.27 4.35
C GLY A 103 7.09 -6.35 5.30
N LEU A 104 5.82 -6.27 5.76
CA LEU A 104 5.27 -7.23 6.71
C LEU A 104 5.04 -8.57 6.01
N SER A 105 5.77 -9.60 6.45
CA SER A 105 5.58 -10.95 5.96
C SER A 105 4.30 -11.59 6.53
N ARG A 106 3.87 -12.71 5.93
CA ARG A 106 2.76 -13.52 6.46
C ARG A 106 3.05 -14.10 7.85
N THR A 107 4.32 -14.18 8.26
CA THR A 107 4.77 -14.63 9.58
C THR A 107 4.91 -13.48 10.58
N GLY A 108 4.58 -12.24 10.19
CA GLY A 108 4.66 -11.05 11.02
C GLY A 108 6.07 -10.42 11.10
N GLU A 109 6.98 -10.81 10.22
CA GLU A 109 8.32 -10.24 10.15
C GLU A 109 8.30 -8.90 9.40
N VAL A 110 8.96 -7.88 9.95
CA VAL A 110 9.09 -6.55 9.33
C VAL A 110 10.42 -6.47 8.59
N ARG A 111 10.40 -6.32 7.27
CA ARG A 111 11.59 -6.45 6.42
C ARG A 111 12.16 -5.13 5.90
N ARG A 112 11.33 -4.09 5.72
CA ARG A 112 11.76 -2.79 5.15
C ARG A 112 12.33 -1.85 6.21
N LEU A 113 13.40 -2.29 6.85
CA LEU A 113 13.98 -1.63 8.02
C LEU A 113 14.57 -0.25 7.73
N LYS A 114 15.22 -0.08 6.57
CA LYS A 114 16.00 1.13 6.31
C LYS A 114 15.14 2.41 6.27
N LYS A 115 13.97 2.34 5.63
CA LYS A 115 12.99 3.45 5.61
C LYS A 115 12.46 3.76 7.01
N LEU A 116 12.24 2.73 7.83
CA LEU A 116 11.71 2.87 9.19
C LEU A 116 12.71 3.46 10.19
N LYS A 117 14.01 3.37 9.88
CA LYS A 117 15.07 3.87 10.76
C LYS A 117 15.09 5.39 10.85
N THR A 118 14.80 6.09 9.75
CA THR A 118 14.85 7.56 9.66
C THR A 118 13.49 8.22 9.63
N LEU A 119 12.40 7.45 9.51
CA LEU A 119 11.04 7.97 9.49
C LEU A 119 10.71 8.69 10.80
N ASP A 120 9.97 9.80 10.73
CA ASP A 120 9.51 10.56 11.90
C ASP A 120 8.10 10.16 12.33
N THR A 121 7.20 9.99 11.36
CA THR A 121 5.80 9.64 11.61
C THR A 121 5.28 8.59 10.63
N LEU A 122 4.56 7.58 11.14
CA LEU A 122 3.82 6.59 10.34
C LEU A 122 2.32 6.70 10.61
N ILE A 123 1.55 6.98 9.56
CA ILE A 123 0.09 7.02 9.60
C ILE A 123 -0.45 5.69 9.05
N VAL A 124 -1.40 5.09 9.78
CA VAL A 124 -2.03 3.80 9.44
C VAL A 124 -3.54 3.95 9.46
N ASP A 125 -4.16 4.10 8.29
CA ASP A 125 -5.61 4.11 8.12
C ASP A 125 -6.20 2.69 8.06
N GLU A 126 -7.48 2.56 8.40
CA GLU A 126 -8.22 1.31 8.49
C GLU A 126 -7.53 0.25 9.38
N VAL A 127 -7.04 0.68 10.55
CA VAL A 127 -6.29 -0.15 11.52
C VAL A 127 -7.04 -1.39 12.00
N SER A 128 -8.38 -1.43 11.92
CA SER A 128 -9.19 -2.58 12.37
C SER A 128 -8.83 -3.88 11.64
N MET A 129 -8.28 -3.77 10.43
CA MET A 129 -7.81 -4.91 9.64
C MET A 129 -6.38 -5.34 9.96
N LEU A 130 -5.70 -4.72 10.94
CA LEU A 130 -4.47 -5.24 11.52
C LEU A 130 -4.78 -6.11 12.75
N ASP A 131 -3.93 -7.10 12.98
CA ASP A 131 -4.02 -7.95 14.16
C ASP A 131 -3.01 -7.51 15.25
N TYR A 132 -3.12 -8.14 16.41
CA TYR A 132 -2.16 -8.00 17.51
C TYR A 132 -0.71 -8.20 17.05
N THR A 133 -0.47 -9.22 16.21
CA THR A 133 0.87 -9.62 15.79
C THR A 133 1.56 -8.51 15.02
N ALA A 134 0.86 -7.89 14.07
CA ALA A 134 1.37 -6.78 13.27
C ALA A 134 1.85 -5.62 14.16
N ILE A 135 1.04 -5.21 15.14
CA ILE A 135 1.37 -4.09 16.05
C ILE A 135 2.53 -4.45 16.98
N ALA A 136 2.49 -5.63 17.61
CA ALA A 136 3.52 -6.06 18.55
C ALA A 136 4.88 -6.28 17.88
N ARG A 137 4.88 -6.85 16.66
CA ARG A 137 6.09 -7.05 15.87
C ARG A 137 6.67 -5.74 15.37
N LEU A 138 5.83 -4.82 14.89
CA LEU A 138 6.27 -3.48 14.49
C LEU A 138 7.01 -2.78 15.64
N ASP A 139 6.41 -2.75 16.83
CA ASP A 139 7.01 -2.12 18.01
C ASP A 139 8.35 -2.76 18.40
N THR A 140 8.40 -4.09 18.50
CA THR A 140 9.63 -4.81 18.85
C THR A 140 10.74 -4.52 17.84
N THR A 141 10.45 -4.64 16.54
CA THR A 141 11.42 -4.38 15.48
C THR A 141 11.90 -2.93 15.49
N LEU A 142 11.02 -1.95 15.69
CA LEU A 142 11.41 -0.54 15.69
C LEU A 142 12.29 -0.17 16.87
N ARG A 143 12.03 -0.72 18.07
CA ARG A 143 12.89 -0.50 19.25
C ARG A 143 14.31 -1.01 19.00
N GLU A 144 14.42 -2.22 18.47
CA GLU A 144 15.71 -2.83 18.12
C GLU A 144 16.43 -2.04 17.02
N LEU A 145 15.72 -1.73 15.93
CA LEU A 145 16.26 -1.03 14.77
C LEU A 145 16.78 0.38 15.10
N ARG A 146 16.07 1.10 15.98
CA ARG A 146 16.36 2.49 16.33
C ARG A 146 17.22 2.61 17.59
N GLY A 147 17.44 1.51 18.32
CA GLY A 147 18.20 1.50 19.57
C GLY A 147 17.53 2.34 20.67
N ASP A 148 16.20 2.45 20.64
CA ASP A 148 15.41 3.31 21.52
C ASP A 148 14.32 2.49 22.21
N GLY A 149 14.32 2.49 23.55
CA GLY A 149 13.35 1.74 24.35
C GLY A 149 11.95 2.35 24.39
N ARG A 150 11.76 3.59 23.89
CA ARG A 150 10.45 4.22 23.79
C ARG A 150 9.52 3.40 22.87
N PRO A 151 8.19 3.54 23.01
CA PRO A 151 7.23 2.90 22.11
C PRO A 151 7.59 3.14 20.65
N PHE A 152 7.57 2.08 19.84
CA PHE A 152 7.92 2.08 18.43
C PHE A 152 9.32 2.66 18.12
N GLY A 153 10.28 2.53 19.04
CA GLY A 153 11.63 3.08 18.88
C GLY A 153 11.65 4.61 18.75
N GLY A 154 10.65 5.29 19.32
CA GLY A 154 10.49 6.74 19.22
C GLY A 154 9.91 7.22 17.89
N LEU A 155 9.53 6.32 16.97
CA LEU A 155 8.73 6.66 15.79
C LEU A 155 7.31 7.03 16.22
N GLN A 156 6.79 8.17 15.77
CA GLN A 156 5.41 8.53 16.02
C GLN A 156 4.49 7.67 15.17
N ILE A 157 3.49 7.01 15.77
CA ILE A 157 2.47 6.25 15.05
C ILE A 157 1.09 6.89 15.25
N ILE A 158 0.38 7.12 14.14
CA ILE A 158 -0.99 7.63 14.15
C ILE A 158 -1.88 6.61 13.45
N PHE A 159 -2.68 5.90 14.23
CA PHE A 159 -3.69 4.98 13.74
C PHE A 159 -5.00 5.70 13.50
N ALA A 160 -5.72 5.35 12.44
CA ALA A 160 -7.08 5.79 12.18
C ALA A 160 -7.96 4.59 11.81
N GLY A 161 -9.22 4.62 12.23
CA GLY A 161 -10.18 3.57 11.88
C GLY A 161 -11.39 3.52 12.80
N ASP A 162 -12.23 2.53 12.58
CA ASP A 162 -13.38 2.22 13.43
C ASP A 162 -13.23 0.78 13.97
N PRO A 163 -13.09 0.58 15.29
CA PRO A 163 -12.94 -0.76 15.86
C PRO A 163 -14.12 -1.70 15.60
N LEU A 164 -15.29 -1.17 15.22
CA LEU A 164 -16.50 -1.94 14.95
C LEU A 164 -16.70 -2.22 13.45
N GLN A 165 -15.70 -1.90 12.61
CA GLN A 165 -15.66 -2.34 11.22
C GLN A 165 -15.00 -3.73 11.08
N LEU A 166 -14.68 -4.12 9.85
CA LEU A 166 -14.09 -5.41 9.54
C LEU A 166 -12.78 -5.63 10.30
N GLU A 167 -12.71 -6.79 10.96
CA GLU A 167 -11.51 -7.29 11.63
C GLU A 167 -10.48 -7.84 10.64
N SER A 168 -9.25 -8.07 11.11
CA SER A 168 -8.22 -8.71 10.31
C SER A 168 -8.60 -10.15 9.94
N ILE A 169 -8.21 -10.57 8.74
CA ILE A 169 -8.48 -11.93 8.26
C ILE A 169 -7.56 -12.90 8.98
N ALA A 170 -8.13 -13.80 9.79
CA ALA A 170 -7.35 -14.85 10.44
C ALA A 170 -6.63 -15.71 9.38
N PRO A 171 -5.33 -16.03 9.56
CA PRO A 171 -4.62 -16.93 8.67
C PRO A 171 -5.38 -18.26 8.56
N ARG A 172 -5.58 -18.74 7.33
CA ARG A 172 -6.01 -20.12 7.10
C ARG A 172 -4.82 -21.03 7.39
N ASP A 173 -4.91 -21.86 8.42
CA ASP A 173 -3.89 -22.87 8.71
C ASP A 173 -3.90 -23.90 7.56
N GLN A 174 -2.85 -23.89 6.73
CA GLN A 174 -2.60 -24.92 5.74
C GLN A 174 -1.63 -25.94 6.33
N VAL A 175 -2.06 -27.18 6.50
CA VAL A 175 -1.17 -28.28 6.90
C VAL A 175 -0.67 -28.97 5.64
N LYS A 176 0.66 -29.04 5.48
CA LYS A 176 1.29 -29.94 4.51
C LYS A 176 1.13 -31.37 5.02
N LEU A 177 0.35 -32.18 4.32
CA LEU A 177 0.31 -33.62 4.52
C LEU A 177 1.64 -34.23 4.02
N GLY A 178 2.08 -35.32 4.65
CA GLY A 178 3.36 -35.98 4.33
C GLY A 178 3.47 -36.56 2.91
N ASP A 179 2.41 -36.44 2.10
CA ASP A 179 2.34 -36.87 0.70
C ASP A 179 2.40 -35.70 -0.29
N GLY A 180 2.73 -34.49 0.17
CA GLY A 180 2.85 -33.29 -0.66
C GLY A 180 1.53 -32.56 -0.93
N ARG A 181 0.39 -33.04 -0.43
CA ARG A 181 -0.90 -32.33 -0.52
C ARG A 181 -1.07 -31.35 0.64
N THR A 182 -1.68 -30.19 0.39
CA THR A 182 -2.10 -29.25 1.44
C THR A 182 -3.56 -29.49 1.76
N ALA A 183 -3.88 -29.75 3.03
CA ALA A 183 -5.26 -29.84 3.51
C ALA A 183 -5.64 -28.59 4.30
N GLU A 184 -6.83 -28.04 4.01
CA GLU A 184 -7.43 -26.99 4.82
C GLU A 184 -7.94 -27.60 6.13
N VAL A 185 -7.33 -27.24 7.25
CA VAL A 185 -7.86 -27.61 8.57
C VAL A 185 -8.92 -26.58 8.94
N SER A 186 -10.19 -26.92 8.69
CA SER A 186 -11.30 -26.18 9.29
C SER A 186 -11.18 -26.32 10.81
N ARG A 187 -11.01 -25.20 11.53
CA ARG A 187 -10.91 -25.14 13.00
C ARG A 187 -12.22 -25.57 13.64
N LYS A 188 -12.57 -26.85 13.58
CA LYS A 188 -13.52 -27.47 14.51
C LYS A 188 -12.74 -28.08 15.66
N ARG A 189 -12.62 -27.30 16.73
CA ARG A 189 -12.37 -27.74 18.12
C ARG A 189 -11.03 -28.45 18.37
N ARG A 190 -10.03 -27.68 18.82
CA ARG A 190 -9.15 -27.93 20.00
C ARG A 190 -8.02 -26.88 19.99
N GLY A 191 -8.04 -25.94 20.95
CA GLY A 191 -6.95 -24.99 21.23
C GLY A 191 -6.67 -23.94 20.16
N ALA A 192 -7.67 -23.11 19.81
CA ALA A 192 -7.52 -22.06 18.80
C ALA A 192 -6.31 -21.14 19.08
N PRO A 193 -5.48 -20.79 18.09
CA PRO A 193 -4.69 -19.57 18.15
C PRO A 193 -5.69 -18.43 18.32
N THR A 194 -5.65 -17.76 19.47
CA THR A 194 -6.45 -16.57 19.75
C THR A 194 -6.13 -15.54 18.69
N HIS A 195 -7.03 -15.36 17.71
CA HIS A 195 -7.00 -14.15 16.90
C HIS A 195 -7.25 -13.00 17.88
N ARG A 196 -6.25 -12.12 17.98
CA ARG A 196 -6.22 -11.03 18.96
C ARG A 196 -6.29 -9.72 18.19
N LEU A 197 -7.15 -8.83 18.66
CA LEU A 197 -7.38 -7.53 18.02
C LEU A 197 -6.16 -6.62 18.22
N PHE A 198 -5.95 -5.69 17.29
CA PHE A 198 -4.78 -4.78 17.29
C PHE A 198 -4.63 -4.02 18.62
N PHE A 199 -5.74 -3.60 19.22
CA PHE A 199 -5.74 -2.82 20.47
C PHE A 199 -5.43 -3.64 21.72
N GLU A 200 -5.32 -4.96 21.61
CA GLU A 200 -4.87 -5.81 22.71
C GLU A 200 -3.34 -5.85 22.84
N ALA A 201 -2.60 -5.26 21.89
CA ALA A 201 -1.15 -5.11 21.98
C ALA A 201 -0.79 -4.18 23.16
N PRO A 202 0.13 -4.57 24.08
CA PRO A 202 0.48 -3.74 25.23
C PRO A 202 0.94 -2.33 24.84
N VAL A 203 1.79 -2.23 23.80
CA VAL A 203 2.24 -0.94 23.27
C VAL A 203 1.09 -0.04 22.83
N PHE A 204 0.04 -0.62 22.23
CA PHE A 204 -1.14 0.13 21.83
C PHE A 204 -1.90 0.60 23.07
N ARG A 205 -2.23 -0.33 23.96
CA ARG A 205 -3.04 -0.07 25.16
C ARG A 205 -2.40 0.94 26.11
N GLU A 206 -1.08 0.91 26.25
CA GLU A 206 -0.36 1.69 27.26
C GLU A 206 0.22 3.00 26.71
N HIS A 207 0.44 3.09 25.39
CA HIS A 207 1.21 4.19 24.81
C HIS A 207 0.55 4.89 23.63
N VAL A 208 -0.68 4.54 23.25
CA VAL A 208 -1.43 5.21 22.17
C VAL A 208 -2.61 5.98 22.75
N LEU A 209 -2.65 7.29 22.53
CA LEU A 209 -3.75 8.14 22.99
C LEU A 209 -4.95 8.01 22.05
N CYS A 210 -6.07 7.52 22.57
CA CYS A 210 -7.31 7.40 21.82
C CYS A 210 -8.09 8.73 21.81
N VAL A 211 -8.48 9.19 20.63
CA VAL A 211 -9.38 10.32 20.41
C VAL A 211 -10.52 9.87 19.51
N ALA A 212 -11.74 9.87 20.05
CA ALA A 212 -12.94 9.52 19.30
C ALA A 212 -13.55 10.77 18.64
N LEU A 213 -13.67 10.75 17.32
CA LEU A 213 -14.45 11.72 16.55
C LEU A 213 -15.92 11.30 16.56
N THR A 214 -16.77 12.15 17.10
CA THR A 214 -18.22 11.90 17.24
C THR A 214 -19.07 12.68 16.25
N GLN A 215 -18.55 13.79 15.70
CA GLN A 215 -19.30 14.63 14.78
C GLN A 215 -19.31 14.05 13.37
N GLN A 216 -20.51 13.84 12.83
CA GLN A 216 -20.74 13.38 11.47
C GLN A 216 -20.65 14.54 10.49
N VAL A 217 -19.82 14.40 9.46
CA VAL A 217 -19.55 15.45 8.46
C VAL A 217 -20.15 15.06 7.10
N ARG A 218 -20.21 13.76 6.77
CA ARG A 218 -20.67 13.28 5.45
C ARG A 218 -22.19 13.26 5.28
N GLN A 219 -22.94 13.02 6.35
CA GLN A 219 -24.41 12.84 6.34
C GLN A 219 -25.13 13.89 7.20
N ALA A 220 -24.52 15.06 7.39
CA ALA A 220 -25.04 16.10 8.30
C ALA A 220 -26.51 16.51 8.04
N ASN A 221 -27.00 16.30 6.82
CA ASN A 221 -28.36 16.65 6.41
C ASN A 221 -29.41 15.54 6.66
N ASP A 222 -29.02 14.32 7.04
CA ASP A 222 -29.94 13.22 7.37
C ASP A 222 -29.57 12.58 8.71
N THR A 223 -29.99 13.23 9.78
CA THR A 223 -29.77 12.79 11.16
C THR A 223 -30.45 11.46 11.47
N SER A 224 -31.60 11.16 10.86
CA SER A 224 -32.35 9.93 11.12
C SER A 224 -31.65 8.71 10.55
N PHE A 225 -31.13 8.81 9.32
CA PHE A 225 -30.34 7.74 8.71
C PHE A 225 -29.01 7.52 9.46
N THR A 226 -28.35 8.60 9.83
CA THR A 226 -27.10 8.58 10.62
C THR A 226 -27.29 7.87 11.96
N GLU A 227 -28.37 8.17 12.67
CA GLU A 227 -28.72 7.51 13.94
C GLU A 227 -28.99 6.02 13.74
N GLY A 228 -29.68 5.64 12.65
CA GLY A 228 -29.84 4.24 12.29
C GLY A 228 -28.51 3.51 12.05
N LEU A 229 -27.56 4.13 11.35
CA LEU A 229 -26.23 3.54 11.16
C LEU A 229 -25.48 3.34 12.48
N ASN A 230 -25.61 4.27 13.44
CA ASN A 230 -24.99 4.15 14.76
C ASN A 230 -25.60 3.00 15.59
N GLN A 231 -26.91 2.80 15.49
CA GLN A 231 -27.60 1.66 16.10
C GLN A 231 -27.13 0.34 15.49
N LEU A 232 -27.08 0.23 14.15
CA LEU A 232 -26.56 -0.97 13.47
C LEU A 232 -25.12 -1.29 13.88
N ARG A 233 -24.27 -0.27 13.93
CA ARG A 233 -22.88 -0.39 14.40
C ARG A 233 -22.79 -0.98 15.80
N SER A 234 -23.78 -0.70 16.65
CA SER A 234 -23.87 -1.22 18.02
C SER A 234 -24.59 -2.57 18.11
N GLY A 235 -24.96 -3.17 16.97
CA GLY A 235 -25.68 -4.44 16.89
C GLY A 235 -27.20 -4.31 17.11
N VAL A 236 -27.76 -3.10 17.03
CA VAL A 236 -29.19 -2.83 17.20
C VAL A 236 -29.82 -2.53 15.83
N TRP A 237 -30.89 -3.25 15.48
CA TRP A 237 -31.65 -2.96 14.26
C TRP A 237 -32.44 -1.65 14.42
N PRO A 238 -32.28 -0.65 13.53
CA PRO A 238 -33.01 0.61 13.63
C PRO A 238 -34.41 0.47 13.02
N SER A 239 -35.45 0.78 13.78
CA SER A 239 -36.84 0.72 13.29
C SER A 239 -37.10 1.66 12.10
N ILE A 240 -36.34 2.74 11.97
CA ILE A 240 -36.44 3.65 10.82
C ILE A 240 -36.07 2.94 9.51
N PHE A 241 -35.21 1.93 9.56
CA PHE A 241 -34.80 1.17 8.37
C PHE A 241 -35.90 0.26 7.84
N ASP A 242 -36.89 -0.11 8.65
CA ASP A 242 -38.08 -0.84 8.16
C ASP A 242 -38.88 -0.02 7.12
N SER A 243 -38.76 1.31 7.17
CA SER A 243 -39.42 2.23 6.24
C SER A 243 -38.52 2.78 5.13
N ILE A 244 -37.19 2.78 5.34
CA ILE A 244 -36.20 3.32 4.38
C ILE A 244 -35.62 2.22 3.50
N ILE A 245 -35.41 1.02 4.03
CA ILE A 245 -34.83 -0.09 3.28
C ILE A 245 -35.94 -0.75 2.46
N THR A 246 -35.93 -0.50 1.16
CA THR A 246 -36.73 -1.27 0.23
C THR A 246 -36.11 -2.65 0.05
N HIS A 247 -36.80 -3.68 0.53
CA HIS A 247 -36.45 -5.06 0.20
C HIS A 247 -36.70 -5.29 -1.28
N VAL A 248 -35.61 -5.42 -2.04
CA VAL A 248 -35.66 -5.76 -3.46
C VAL A 248 -35.92 -7.27 -3.58
N PRO A 249 -36.89 -7.72 -4.38
CA PRO A 249 -37.16 -9.14 -4.59
C PRO A 249 -35.90 -9.88 -5.06
N GLU A 250 -35.77 -11.14 -4.65
CA GLU A 250 -34.68 -12.00 -5.12
C GLU A 250 -34.73 -12.09 -6.65
N GLY A 251 -33.61 -11.76 -7.30
CA GLY A 251 -33.49 -11.74 -8.76
C GLY A 251 -33.95 -10.47 -9.47
N ALA A 252 -34.42 -9.43 -8.75
CA ALA A 252 -34.69 -8.15 -9.42
C ALA A 252 -33.37 -7.54 -9.94
N PRO A 253 -33.39 -6.91 -11.13
CA PRO A 253 -32.19 -6.29 -11.67
C PRO A 253 -31.76 -5.13 -10.76
N PRO A 254 -30.44 -4.94 -10.58
CA PRO A 254 -29.93 -3.78 -9.88
C PRO A 254 -30.33 -2.49 -10.62
N ALA A 255 -30.42 -1.38 -9.88
CA ALA A 255 -30.64 -0.08 -10.48
C ALA A 255 -29.53 0.23 -11.51
N GLU A 256 -29.91 0.95 -12.57
CA GLU A 256 -28.97 1.41 -13.59
C GLU A 256 -27.86 2.21 -12.90
N ASP A 257 -26.61 1.88 -13.22
CA ASP A 257 -25.40 2.51 -12.67
C ASP A 257 -25.10 2.27 -11.18
N ALA A 258 -25.85 1.40 -10.50
CA ALA A 258 -25.58 1.08 -9.11
C ALA A 258 -24.34 0.19 -8.94
N MET A 259 -23.52 0.54 -7.94
CA MET A 259 -22.44 -0.31 -7.47
C MET A 259 -23.00 -1.42 -6.58
N LEU A 260 -22.69 -2.67 -6.92
CA LEU A 260 -23.11 -3.83 -6.14
C LEU A 260 -22.02 -4.22 -5.13
N LEU A 261 -22.40 -4.27 -3.86
CA LEU A 261 -21.56 -4.76 -2.77
C LEU A 261 -22.05 -6.17 -2.39
N LEU A 262 -21.18 -7.17 -2.55
CA LEU A 262 -21.49 -8.57 -2.26
C LEU A 262 -20.48 -9.14 -1.26
N ALA A 263 -20.91 -10.12 -0.47
CA ALA A 263 -20.12 -10.62 0.66
C ALA A 263 -18.94 -11.52 0.27
N ARG A 264 -18.99 -12.19 -0.89
CA ARG A 264 -17.97 -13.15 -1.32
C ARG A 264 -17.40 -12.78 -2.68
N ASN A 265 -16.09 -12.95 -2.82
CA ASN A 265 -15.38 -12.70 -4.09
C ASN A 265 -15.95 -13.52 -5.26
N ALA A 266 -16.43 -14.74 -5.01
CA ALA A 266 -17.05 -15.57 -6.04
C ALA A 266 -18.35 -14.94 -6.58
N ASP A 267 -19.15 -14.34 -5.71
CA ASP A 267 -20.39 -13.67 -6.10
C ASP A 267 -20.09 -12.38 -6.86
N VAL A 268 -19.08 -11.61 -6.40
CA VAL A 268 -18.56 -10.42 -7.12
C VAL A 268 -18.05 -10.79 -8.51
N ALA A 269 -17.23 -11.84 -8.62
CA ALA A 269 -16.68 -12.28 -9.90
C ALA A 269 -17.77 -12.72 -10.88
N LYS A 270 -18.79 -13.45 -10.39
CA LYS A 270 -19.93 -13.86 -11.19
C LYS A 270 -20.70 -12.65 -11.73
N VAL A 271 -21.09 -11.72 -10.85
CA VAL A 271 -21.86 -10.53 -11.25
C VAL A 271 -21.07 -9.64 -12.21
N ASN A 272 -19.76 -9.47 -11.97
CA ASN A 272 -18.90 -8.71 -12.89
C ASN A 272 -18.79 -9.39 -14.26
N ALA A 273 -18.68 -10.73 -14.31
CA ALA A 273 -18.65 -11.47 -15.56
C ALA A 273 -19.98 -11.36 -16.33
N ASP A 274 -21.11 -11.49 -15.63
CA ASP A 274 -22.45 -11.34 -16.21
C ASP A 274 -22.63 -9.92 -16.78
N LYS A 275 -22.22 -8.88 -16.03
CA LYS A 275 -22.27 -7.48 -16.49
C LYS A 275 -21.34 -7.17 -17.65
N LEU A 276 -20.16 -7.77 -17.68
CA LEU A 276 -19.26 -7.67 -18.83
C LEU A 276 -19.87 -8.38 -20.07
N ALA A 277 -20.56 -9.49 -19.88
CA ALA A 277 -21.23 -10.20 -20.98
C ALA A 277 -22.38 -9.40 -21.62
N GLU A 278 -23.06 -8.53 -20.85
CA GLU A 278 -24.12 -7.62 -21.35
C GLU A 278 -23.60 -6.60 -22.38
N LEU A 279 -22.30 -6.25 -22.34
CA LEU A 279 -21.69 -5.31 -23.28
C LEU A 279 -21.47 -5.97 -24.65
N GLN A 280 -22.02 -5.37 -25.71
CA GLN A 280 -21.96 -5.88 -27.09
C GLN A 280 -20.66 -5.57 -27.83
N THR A 281 -19.73 -4.85 -27.19
CA THR A 281 -18.45 -4.47 -27.77
C THR A 281 -17.46 -5.62 -27.73
N GLU A 282 -16.44 -5.58 -28.60
CA GLU A 282 -15.38 -6.58 -28.62
C GLU A 282 -14.60 -6.60 -27.30
N ALA A 283 -14.29 -7.80 -26.82
CA ALA A 283 -13.54 -7.99 -25.59
C ALA A 283 -12.03 -7.92 -25.88
N VAL A 284 -11.34 -7.11 -25.10
CA VAL A 284 -9.88 -7.11 -25.02
C VAL A 284 -9.49 -7.96 -23.81
N ALA A 285 -8.85 -9.09 -24.07
CA ALA A 285 -8.33 -9.99 -23.04
C ALA A 285 -6.83 -9.76 -22.83
N PHE A 286 -6.45 -9.62 -21.57
CA PHE A 286 -5.07 -9.61 -21.11
C PHE A 286 -4.82 -10.92 -20.39
N GLU A 287 -4.18 -11.85 -21.11
CA GLU A 287 -3.74 -13.11 -20.53
C GLU A 287 -2.48 -12.85 -19.67
N PRO A 288 -2.52 -13.16 -18.37
CA PRO A 288 -1.35 -13.08 -17.53
C PRO A 288 -0.33 -14.09 -18.05
N LEU A 289 0.92 -13.66 -18.14
CA LEU A 289 2.04 -14.57 -18.37
C LEU A 289 2.61 -14.90 -16.99
N PRO A 290 2.22 -16.02 -16.34
CA PRO A 290 2.70 -16.40 -15.00
C PRO A 290 4.16 -16.86 -15.01
N GLN A 291 4.82 -16.77 -16.16
CA GLN A 291 6.25 -17.01 -16.30
C GLN A 291 7.01 -15.77 -15.83
N PRO A 292 8.27 -15.90 -15.36
CA PRO A 292 9.12 -14.75 -15.18
C PRO A 292 9.11 -13.92 -16.47
N ALA A 293 8.97 -12.60 -16.37
CA ALA A 293 8.87 -11.72 -17.53
C ALA A 293 9.97 -12.03 -18.54
N SER A 294 9.61 -12.75 -19.62
CA SER A 294 10.51 -13.06 -20.72
C SER A 294 10.38 -11.92 -21.69
N LEU A 295 11.49 -11.20 -21.89
CA LEU A 295 11.51 -10.12 -22.85
C LEU A 295 11.41 -10.71 -24.25
N THR A 296 10.49 -10.19 -25.07
CA THR A 296 10.38 -10.57 -26.47
C THR A 296 11.56 -9.99 -27.27
N GLY A 297 12.07 -10.74 -28.25
CA GLY A 297 13.20 -10.33 -29.09
C GLY A 297 14.57 -10.81 -28.62
N SER A 298 15.63 -10.32 -29.29
CA SER A 298 17.03 -10.64 -28.95
C SER A 298 17.62 -9.61 -27.98
N TRP A 299 18.39 -10.06 -26.99
CA TRP A 299 18.90 -9.21 -25.92
C TRP A 299 20.38 -9.50 -25.64
N THR A 300 21.08 -8.51 -25.07
CA THR A 300 22.38 -8.76 -24.45
C THR A 300 22.23 -9.69 -23.25
N ARG A 301 23.37 -10.16 -22.74
CA ARG A 301 23.46 -10.76 -21.41
C ARG A 301 22.82 -9.84 -20.35
N SER A 302 22.24 -10.46 -19.32
CA SER A 302 21.61 -9.71 -18.22
C SER A 302 22.64 -9.34 -17.19
N LEU A 303 22.73 -8.07 -16.84
CA LEU A 303 23.59 -7.60 -15.76
C LEU A 303 22.76 -7.46 -14.49
N VAL A 304 23.09 -8.25 -13.47
CA VAL A 304 22.49 -8.11 -12.13
C VAL A 304 23.43 -7.29 -11.25
N LEU A 305 22.94 -6.17 -10.76
CA LEU A 305 23.64 -5.26 -9.87
C LEU A 305 23.07 -5.37 -8.46
N GLN A 306 23.95 -5.48 -7.47
CA GLN A 306 23.61 -5.10 -6.10
C GLN A 306 23.75 -3.59 -5.98
N VAL A 307 22.71 -2.95 -5.47
CA VAL A 307 22.56 -1.49 -5.44
C VAL A 307 22.13 -1.00 -4.06
N PRO A 308 22.45 0.26 -3.67
CA PRO A 308 21.94 0.88 -2.45
C PRO A 308 20.43 1.17 -2.56
N ASP A 309 19.76 1.50 -1.46
CA ASP A 309 18.29 1.64 -1.47
C ASP A 309 17.82 2.87 -2.23
N ASP A 310 18.60 3.94 -2.12
CA ASP A 310 18.45 5.22 -2.83
C ASP A 310 19.04 5.19 -4.24
N PHE A 311 19.32 3.99 -4.77
CA PHE A 311 19.78 3.83 -6.15
C PHE A 311 18.75 4.36 -7.15
N ASP A 312 19.16 5.33 -7.95
CA ASP A 312 18.36 5.88 -9.03
C ASP A 312 18.54 5.02 -10.28
N GLY A 313 17.66 4.03 -10.41
CA GLY A 313 17.68 3.10 -11.54
C GLY A 313 17.44 3.79 -12.88
N ASN A 314 16.65 4.87 -12.91
CA ASN A 314 16.36 5.60 -14.15
C ASN A 314 17.61 6.36 -14.60
N ALA A 315 18.26 7.07 -13.67
CA ALA A 315 19.52 7.76 -13.97
C ALA A 315 20.61 6.79 -14.44
N CYS A 316 20.73 5.59 -13.84
CA CYS A 316 21.68 4.61 -14.32
C CYS A 316 21.33 4.10 -15.74
N VAL A 317 20.05 3.82 -16.03
CA VAL A 317 19.61 3.41 -17.38
C VAL A 317 19.97 4.48 -18.42
N ASP A 318 19.72 5.76 -18.11
CA ASP A 318 20.05 6.88 -18.99
C ASP A 318 21.56 6.99 -19.23
N ASN A 319 22.37 6.84 -18.19
CA ASN A 319 23.83 6.89 -18.33
C ASN A 319 24.39 5.71 -19.13
N VAL A 320 23.83 4.52 -18.97
CA VAL A 320 24.17 3.35 -19.80
C VAL A 320 23.85 3.66 -21.26
N TYR A 321 22.64 4.16 -21.54
CA TYR A 321 22.24 4.56 -22.88
C TYR A 321 23.22 5.57 -23.50
N LEU A 322 23.50 6.68 -22.81
CA LEU A 322 24.42 7.72 -23.28
C LEU A 322 25.82 7.15 -23.53
N THR A 323 26.31 6.26 -22.68
CA THR A 323 27.63 5.62 -22.81
C THR A 323 27.72 4.72 -24.04
N LEU A 324 26.64 3.98 -24.35
CA LEU A 324 26.58 3.10 -25.51
C LEU A 324 26.38 3.91 -26.81
N GLN A 325 25.53 4.94 -26.78
CA GLN A 325 25.19 5.75 -27.95
C GLN A 325 26.41 6.46 -28.56
N GLN A 326 27.41 6.84 -27.75
CA GLN A 326 28.68 7.42 -28.22
C GLN A 326 29.37 6.62 -29.33
N ARG A 327 29.15 5.30 -29.40
CA ARG A 327 29.72 4.42 -30.42
C ARG A 327 28.68 3.69 -31.27
N ILE A 328 27.41 3.78 -30.91
CA ILE A 328 26.30 3.05 -31.54
C ILE A 328 25.17 4.05 -31.78
N SER A 329 25.28 4.82 -32.88
CA SER A 329 24.33 5.88 -33.21
C SER A 329 22.90 5.39 -33.49
N THR A 330 22.72 4.11 -33.79
CA THR A 330 21.43 3.47 -34.05
C THR A 330 20.68 3.06 -32.78
N LEU A 331 21.32 3.12 -31.60
CA LEU A 331 20.70 2.76 -30.32
C LEU A 331 19.67 3.81 -29.89
N ARG A 332 18.47 3.37 -29.48
CA ARG A 332 17.41 4.25 -28.95
C ARG A 332 17.32 4.12 -27.43
N PRO A 333 16.80 5.13 -26.72
CA PRO A 333 16.64 5.05 -25.26
C PRO A 333 15.83 3.82 -24.82
N ALA A 334 14.75 3.52 -25.56
CA ALA A 334 13.88 2.37 -25.28
C ALA A 334 14.55 0.99 -25.49
N ASP A 335 15.75 0.95 -26.10
CA ASP A 335 16.50 -0.29 -26.26
C ASP A 335 17.29 -0.64 -24.99
N VAL A 336 17.50 0.30 -24.06
CA VAL A 336 18.12 0.02 -22.75
C VAL A 336 17.02 -0.15 -21.72
N VAL A 337 16.96 -1.33 -21.11
CA VAL A 337 15.93 -1.69 -20.13
C VAL A 337 16.60 -1.93 -18.80
N GLY A 338 16.12 -1.22 -17.78
CA GLY A 338 16.47 -1.47 -16.39
C GLY A 338 15.26 -1.54 -15.48
N TYR A 339 15.31 -2.43 -14.51
CA TYR A 339 14.25 -2.56 -13.51
C TYR A 339 14.80 -3.08 -12.19
N ARG A 340 14.11 -2.73 -11.11
CA ARG A 340 14.47 -3.18 -9.77
C ARG A 340 14.11 -4.67 -9.62
N TYR A 341 15.04 -5.45 -9.10
CA TYR A 341 14.93 -6.89 -8.88
C TYR A 341 15.19 -7.15 -7.39
N LEU A 342 14.17 -7.56 -6.64
CA LEU A 342 14.24 -7.62 -5.16
C LEU A 342 14.54 -6.24 -4.53
N GLU A 343 14.90 -6.19 -3.25
CA GLU A 343 15.06 -4.92 -2.53
C GLU A 343 16.38 -4.20 -2.86
N ASP A 344 17.47 -4.94 -3.00
CA ASP A 344 18.83 -4.43 -3.24
C ASP A 344 19.39 -4.83 -4.61
N GLY A 345 18.56 -5.34 -5.52
CA GLY A 345 18.98 -5.73 -6.86
C GLY A 345 18.44 -4.80 -7.96
N PHE A 346 19.23 -4.60 -9.00
CA PHE A 346 18.83 -3.91 -10.21
C PHE A 346 19.33 -4.67 -11.42
N VAL A 347 18.48 -4.81 -12.43
CA VAL A 347 18.78 -5.55 -13.65
C VAL A 347 18.96 -4.57 -14.78
N LEU A 348 19.98 -4.78 -15.62
CA LEU A 348 20.19 -4.04 -16.87
C LEU A 348 20.35 -4.98 -18.06
N ARG A 349 19.71 -4.62 -19.19
CA ARG A 349 19.78 -5.33 -20.47
C ARG A 349 19.67 -4.34 -21.62
N VAL A 350 20.20 -4.70 -22.79
CA VAL A 350 20.05 -3.92 -24.02
C VAL A 350 19.45 -4.77 -25.12
N ARG A 351 18.44 -4.26 -25.81
CA ARG A 351 17.80 -4.92 -26.95
C ARG A 351 18.76 -4.96 -28.13
N LEU A 352 18.84 -6.11 -28.79
CA LEU A 352 19.60 -6.30 -30.01
C LEU A 352 18.67 -6.14 -31.23
N PRO A 353 19.10 -5.41 -32.28
CA PRO A 353 18.31 -5.27 -33.50
C PRO A 353 18.17 -6.61 -34.23
N GLU A 354 16.97 -6.90 -34.71
CA GLU A 354 16.69 -8.08 -35.53
C GLU A 354 17.17 -7.84 -36.97
N GLY A 355 17.85 -8.82 -37.57
CA GLY A 355 18.34 -8.74 -38.95
C GLY A 355 19.65 -7.97 -39.15
N ASP A 356 20.19 -7.30 -38.12
CA ASP A 356 21.49 -6.62 -38.17
C ASP A 356 22.49 -7.22 -37.18
N ALA A 357 23.10 -8.35 -37.58
CA ALA A 357 24.07 -9.08 -36.77
C ALA A 357 25.32 -8.25 -36.41
N LYS A 358 25.71 -7.29 -37.26
CA LYS A 358 26.89 -6.46 -37.03
C LYS A 358 26.63 -5.47 -35.90
N THR A 359 25.50 -4.76 -35.94
CA THR A 359 25.11 -3.83 -34.88
C THR A 359 24.79 -4.58 -33.59
N ALA A 360 24.11 -5.73 -33.67
CA ALA A 360 23.85 -6.58 -32.51
C ALA A 360 25.15 -6.99 -31.79
N LYS A 361 26.16 -7.45 -32.54
CA LYS A 361 27.47 -7.78 -31.97
C LYS A 361 28.16 -6.57 -31.36
N ALA A 362 28.12 -5.41 -32.02
CA ALA A 362 28.71 -4.18 -31.49
C ALA A 362 28.06 -3.73 -30.17
N ILE A 363 26.73 -3.86 -30.04
CA ILE A 363 26.00 -3.59 -28.80
C ILE A 363 26.45 -4.56 -27.70
N ALA A 364 26.47 -5.86 -27.98
CA ALA A 364 26.85 -6.87 -27.00
C ALA A 364 28.29 -6.69 -26.49
N ASP A 365 29.25 -6.48 -27.40
CA ASP A 365 30.66 -6.28 -27.06
C ASP A 365 30.86 -4.99 -26.23
N ARG A 366 30.18 -3.90 -26.61
CA ARG A 366 30.28 -2.62 -25.90
C ARG A 366 29.62 -2.68 -24.52
N PHE A 367 28.44 -3.27 -24.43
CA PHE A 367 27.75 -3.47 -23.15
C PHE A 367 28.60 -4.32 -22.20
N GLY A 368 29.22 -5.40 -22.71
CA GLY A 368 30.19 -6.19 -21.95
C GLY A 368 31.40 -5.39 -21.48
N SER A 369 31.90 -4.45 -22.28
CA SER A 369 33.08 -3.64 -21.93
C SER A 369 32.84 -2.63 -20.81
N ILE A 370 31.59 -2.19 -20.59
CA ILE A 370 31.28 -1.19 -19.55
C ILE A 370 30.97 -1.84 -18.19
N VAL A 371 30.80 -3.16 -18.12
CA VAL A 371 30.46 -3.91 -16.90
C VAL A 371 31.44 -3.63 -15.76
N ALA A 372 32.74 -3.54 -16.06
CA ALA A 372 33.78 -3.31 -15.05
C ALA A 372 33.80 -1.89 -14.47
N ALA A 373 33.10 -0.93 -15.09
CA ALA A 373 33.04 0.48 -14.68
C ALA A 373 31.61 0.92 -14.34
N MET A 374 30.75 -0.03 -13.94
CA MET A 374 29.32 0.24 -13.76
C MET A 374 29.03 1.17 -12.59
N ASP A 375 29.90 1.23 -11.59
CA ASP A 375 29.87 2.21 -10.50
C ASP A 375 30.02 3.64 -11.01
N ALA A 376 30.97 3.86 -11.92
CA ALA A 376 31.17 5.14 -12.57
C ALA A 376 30.02 5.46 -13.54
N VAL A 377 29.53 4.48 -14.30
CA VAL A 377 28.41 4.67 -15.25
C VAL A 377 27.12 5.01 -14.50
N CYS A 378 26.77 4.28 -13.44
CA CYS A 378 25.57 4.58 -12.66
C CYS A 378 25.75 5.81 -11.74
N ALA A 379 26.96 6.38 -11.63
CA ALA A 379 27.30 7.44 -10.68
C ALA A 379 26.96 7.10 -9.21
N GLN A 380 26.85 5.81 -8.89
CA GLN A 380 26.46 5.28 -7.58
C GLN A 380 27.19 3.95 -7.34
N PRO A 381 27.49 3.57 -6.08
CA PRO A 381 28.18 2.32 -5.79
C PRO A 381 27.29 1.14 -6.20
N VAL A 382 27.77 0.34 -7.16
CA VAL A 382 27.09 -0.90 -7.58
C VAL A 382 28.07 -2.05 -7.60
N LYS A 383 27.58 -3.26 -7.27
CA LYS A 383 28.37 -4.49 -7.38
C LYS A 383 27.71 -5.40 -8.40
N VAL A 384 28.42 -5.75 -9.47
CA VAL A 384 27.94 -6.74 -10.44
C VAL A 384 27.94 -8.12 -9.76
N LEU A 385 26.77 -8.73 -9.64
CA LEU A 385 26.57 -10.03 -9.00
C LEU A 385 26.62 -11.17 -10.02
N ASP A 386 25.97 -10.99 -11.18
CA ASP A 386 25.85 -12.03 -12.19
C ASP A 386 25.70 -11.43 -13.60
N VAL A 387 26.16 -12.20 -14.60
CA VAL A 387 26.03 -11.90 -16.02
C VAL A 387 25.43 -13.12 -16.74
N ASN A 388 24.10 -13.21 -16.79
CA ASN A 388 23.44 -14.39 -17.35
C ASN A 388 23.57 -14.42 -18.90
N GLY A 389 23.90 -15.60 -19.44
CA GLY A 389 24.55 -15.79 -20.74
C GLY A 389 23.66 -15.77 -21.98
N ASP A 390 22.36 -16.07 -21.84
CA ASP A 390 21.41 -16.22 -22.94
C ASP A 390 20.17 -15.32 -22.82
N GLY A 391 20.08 -14.52 -21.75
CA GLY A 391 18.92 -13.69 -21.46
C GLY A 391 17.68 -14.45 -21.00
N SER A 392 17.76 -15.80 -20.89
CA SER A 392 16.70 -16.65 -20.40
C SER A 392 16.71 -16.62 -18.87
N THR A 393 15.77 -15.82 -18.36
CA THR A 393 15.36 -15.63 -16.96
C THR A 393 16.44 -15.26 -15.91
N LEU A 394 16.11 -14.29 -15.06
CA LEU A 394 16.93 -13.83 -13.93
C LEU A 394 16.59 -14.54 -12.62
N VAL A 395 15.80 -15.58 -12.74
CA VAL A 395 15.22 -16.31 -11.63
C VAL A 395 15.81 -17.71 -11.76
N PRO A 396 16.63 -18.17 -10.80
CA PRO A 396 17.09 -19.56 -10.80
C PRO A 396 15.87 -20.49 -10.93
N PRO A 397 15.98 -21.64 -11.62
CA PRO A 397 14.86 -22.56 -11.80
C PRO A 397 14.14 -22.92 -10.49
N GLU A 398 14.88 -23.00 -9.39
CA GLU A 398 14.38 -23.24 -8.03
C GLU A 398 13.48 -22.11 -7.49
N VAL A 399 13.74 -20.87 -7.88
CA VAL A 399 12.92 -19.69 -7.54
C VAL A 399 11.76 -19.52 -8.52
N GLU A 400 11.90 -19.98 -9.77
CA GLU A 400 10.82 -19.95 -10.77
C GLU A 400 9.65 -20.82 -10.32
N GLU A 401 9.94 -22.01 -9.78
CA GLU A 401 8.90 -22.91 -9.28
C GLU A 401 8.13 -22.29 -8.11
N VAL A 402 8.84 -21.62 -7.18
CA VAL A 402 8.24 -20.90 -6.05
C VAL A 402 7.42 -19.69 -6.53
N PHE A 403 7.96 -18.91 -7.48
CA PHE A 403 7.28 -17.74 -8.02
C PHE A 403 6.04 -18.11 -8.82
N THR A 404 6.12 -19.17 -9.63
CA THR A 404 5.00 -19.73 -10.38
C THR A 404 3.93 -20.29 -9.43
N ALA A 405 4.33 -20.97 -8.35
CA ALA A 405 3.41 -21.44 -7.32
C ALA A 405 2.74 -20.28 -6.56
N MET A 406 3.48 -19.21 -6.25
CA MET A 406 2.93 -18.01 -5.61
C MET A 406 1.97 -17.25 -6.53
N LEU A 407 2.30 -17.14 -7.82
CA LEU A 407 1.47 -16.45 -8.80
C LEU A 407 0.20 -17.22 -9.16
N ARG A 408 0.22 -18.55 -9.12
CA ARG A 408 -0.92 -19.39 -9.54
C ARG A 408 -2.25 -18.98 -8.92
N ASP A 409 -2.23 -18.57 -7.64
CA ASP A 409 -3.42 -18.16 -6.89
C ASP A 409 -3.45 -16.64 -6.62
N HIS A 410 -2.52 -15.87 -7.19
CA HIS A 410 -2.43 -14.43 -6.98
C HIS A 410 -3.40 -13.69 -7.92
N PRO A 411 -4.15 -12.69 -7.45
CA PRO A 411 -5.10 -11.94 -8.29
C PRO A 411 -4.48 -11.33 -9.56
N VAL A 412 -3.20 -10.98 -9.53
CA VAL A 412 -2.46 -10.44 -10.71
C VAL A 412 -2.25 -11.50 -11.80
N ALA A 413 -2.33 -12.78 -11.48
CA ALA A 413 -2.28 -13.88 -12.45
C ALA A 413 -3.68 -14.32 -12.90
N THR A 414 -4.70 -13.50 -12.65
CA THR A 414 -6.04 -13.73 -13.20
C THR A 414 -6.14 -13.06 -14.56
N ARG A 415 -6.72 -13.75 -15.55
CA ARG A 415 -7.09 -13.16 -16.84
C ARG A 415 -7.96 -11.92 -16.60
N LEU A 416 -7.55 -10.80 -17.18
CA LEU A 416 -8.34 -9.58 -17.18
C LEU A 416 -9.02 -9.44 -18.54
N GLU A 417 -10.34 -9.32 -18.53
CA GLU A 417 -11.12 -9.07 -19.75
C GLU A 417 -11.83 -7.72 -19.59
N LEU A 418 -11.69 -6.86 -20.60
CA LEU A 418 -12.31 -5.54 -20.65
C LEU A 418 -13.10 -5.39 -21.94
N LYS A 419 -14.19 -4.65 -21.87
CA LYS A 419 -15.03 -4.26 -23.00
C LYS A 419 -15.25 -2.76 -22.94
N GLU A 420 -15.40 -2.13 -24.10
CA GLU A 420 -15.78 -0.72 -24.14
C GLU A 420 -17.13 -0.50 -23.42
N GLY A 421 -17.19 0.52 -22.56
CA GLY A 421 -18.34 0.76 -21.68
C GLY A 421 -18.27 0.04 -20.33
N ALA A 422 -17.27 -0.82 -20.08
CA ALA A 422 -17.07 -1.42 -18.76
C ALA A 422 -16.72 -0.35 -17.71
N LYS A 423 -17.46 -0.36 -16.60
CA LYS A 423 -17.20 0.53 -15.46
C LYS A 423 -16.21 -0.16 -14.52
N VAL A 424 -15.05 0.46 -14.30
CA VAL A 424 -13.98 -0.07 -13.46
C VAL A 424 -13.79 0.86 -12.27
N MET A 425 -13.72 0.29 -11.06
CA MET A 425 -13.30 1.00 -9.87
C MET A 425 -11.77 0.93 -9.79
N LEU A 426 -11.11 2.08 -9.94
CA LEU A 426 -9.65 2.22 -9.89
C LEU A 426 -9.16 2.54 -8.49
#